data_AF-A0A7S3NW93-F1
#
_entry.id   AF-A0A7S3NW93-F1
#
_cell.length_a   1.000
_cell.length_b   1.000
_cell.length_c   1.000
_cell.angle_alpha   90.00
_cell.angle_beta   90.00
_cell.angle_gamma   90.00
#
_symmetry.space_group_name_H-M   'P 1'
#
loop_
_entity.id
_entity.type
_entity.pdbx_description
1 polymer ?
#
loop_
_entity_poly.entity_id
_entity_poly.type
_entity_poly.pdbx_seq_one_letter_code
_entity_poly.pdbx_strand_id
1 'polypeptide(L)'
;SLLQYILGFLTYSLIFLPITILTSMIPAVDTKSVFFRRMFQRDNHFTTYFSFGKLILWVLLCIAGFTYIPMVTMKNRVRRNMFLSRYDCYKHFFMLVVIAPVLYFASPIIFLRDRMDMRKGC
;
A
#
# COMPACT_ATOMS: atom_id res chain seq x y z
N SER A 1 -14.09 -14.58 17.32
CA SER A 1 -13.27 -15.44 18.21
C SER A 1 -11.82 -15.27 17.82
N LEU A 2 -10.86 -15.49 18.72
CA LEU A 2 -9.41 -15.37 18.45
C LEU A 2 -9.00 -16.09 17.13
N LEU A 3 -9.59 -17.28 16.89
CA LEU A 3 -9.39 -18.07 15.68
C LEU A 3 -9.68 -17.32 14.37
N GLN A 4 -10.70 -16.45 14.33
CA GLN A 4 -11.05 -15.69 13.12
C GLN A 4 -10.00 -14.62 12.79
N TYR A 5 -9.37 -14.03 13.81
CA TYR A 5 -8.27 -13.08 13.61
C TYR A 5 -7.02 -13.79 13.06
N ILE A 6 -6.72 -14.99 13.59
CA ILE A 6 -5.60 -15.82 13.13
C ILE A 6 -5.82 -16.28 11.68
N LEU A 7 -7.02 -16.79 11.36
CA LEU A 7 -7.36 -17.20 10.00
C LEU A 7 -7.30 -16.03 9.02
N GLY A 8 -7.89 -14.89 9.37
CA GLY A 8 -7.79 -13.67 8.57
C GLY A 8 -6.34 -13.25 8.34
N PHE A 9 -5.51 -13.25 9.39
CA PHE A 9 -4.09 -12.93 9.27
C PHE A 9 -3.35 -13.87 8.31
N LEU A 10 -3.57 -15.19 8.42
CA LEU A 10 -2.96 -16.18 7.54
C LEU A 10 -3.40 -16.00 6.08
N THR A 11 -4.69 -15.79 5.82
CA THR A 11 -5.21 -15.59 4.46
C THR A 11 -4.61 -14.35 3.81
N TYR A 12 -4.57 -13.23 4.53
CA TYR A 12 -3.97 -12.00 4.00
C TYR A 12 -2.46 -12.12 3.83
N SER A 13 -1.77 -12.79 4.75
CA SER A 13 -0.32 -13.01 4.61
C SER A 13 -0.01 -13.85 3.37
N LEU A 14 -0.75 -14.93 3.11
CA LEU A 14 -0.56 -15.77 1.93
C LEU A 14 -0.83 -15.04 0.61
N ILE A 15 -1.76 -14.08 0.60
CA ILE A 15 -2.07 -13.27 -0.59
C ILE A 15 -1.05 -12.15 -0.80
N PHE A 16 -0.65 -11.46 0.27
CA PHE A 16 0.19 -10.26 0.16
C PHE A 16 1.69 -10.55 0.04
N LEU A 17 2.16 -11.71 0.49
CA LEU A 17 3.55 -12.12 0.32
C LEU A 17 3.97 -12.23 -1.17
N PRO A 18 3.23 -12.94 -2.04
CA PRO A 18 3.56 -12.97 -3.47
C PRO A 18 3.34 -11.61 -4.14
N ILE A 19 2.32 -10.83 -3.75
CA ILE A 19 2.11 -9.46 -4.27
C ILE A 19 3.31 -8.56 -3.95
N THR A 20 3.89 -8.69 -2.76
CA THR A 20 5.08 -7.92 -2.37
C THR A 20 6.29 -8.28 -3.24
N ILE A 21 6.48 -9.57 -3.52
CA ILE A 21 7.54 -10.04 -4.42
C ILE A 21 7.31 -9.47 -5.83
N LEU A 22 6.11 -9.63 -6.39
CA LEU A 22 5.77 -9.16 -7.73
C LEU A 22 5.92 -7.64 -7.88
N THR A 23 5.45 -6.87 -6.90
CA THR A 23 5.57 -5.41 -6.93
C THR A 23 7.01 -4.93 -6.77
N SER A 24 7.87 -5.69 -6.07
CA SER A 24 9.31 -5.40 -5.98
C SER A 24 10.06 -5.56 -7.31
N MET A 25 9.53 -6.37 -8.24
CA MET A 25 10.12 -6.57 -9.57
C MET A 25 9.79 -5.44 -10.55
N ILE A 26 8.86 -4.54 -10.19
CA ILE A 26 8.49 -3.39 -11.02
C ILE A 26 9.61 -2.34 -10.94
N PRO A 27 10.30 -2.04 -12.05
CA PRO A 27 11.40 -1.08 -12.05
C PRO A 27 10.90 0.32 -11.72
N ALA A 28 11.74 1.10 -11.04
CA ALA A 28 11.48 2.51 -10.81
C ALA A 28 11.61 3.30 -12.12
N VAL A 29 10.72 4.25 -12.34
CA VAL A 29 10.69 5.09 -13.55
C VAL A 29 11.35 6.42 -13.24
N ASP A 30 12.28 6.85 -14.08
CA ASP A 30 12.87 8.18 -13.98
C ASP A 30 11.88 9.24 -14.46
N THR A 31 11.43 10.11 -13.55
CA THR A 31 10.48 11.18 -13.85
C THR A 31 11.13 12.36 -14.56
N LYS A 32 12.47 12.49 -14.51
CA LYS A 32 13.25 13.63 -15.03
C LYS A 32 12.76 15.02 -14.59
N SER A 33 11.88 15.08 -13.59
CA SER A 33 11.19 16.31 -13.18
C SER A 33 11.98 17.02 -12.09
N VAL A 34 12.32 18.28 -12.34
CA VAL A 34 12.98 19.16 -11.35
C VAL A 34 12.08 19.40 -10.15
N PHE A 35 10.75 19.45 -10.36
CA PHE A 35 9.77 19.58 -9.29
C PHE A 35 9.80 18.34 -8.38
N PHE A 36 9.77 17.14 -8.96
CA PHE A 36 9.83 15.88 -8.21
C PHE A 36 11.13 15.78 -7.40
N ARG A 37 12.25 16.18 -8.00
CA ARG A 37 13.57 16.22 -7.35
C ARG A 37 13.62 17.14 -6.14
N ARG A 38 12.93 18.28 -6.17
CA ARG A 38 12.86 19.24 -5.04
C ARG A 38 11.88 18.79 -3.96
N MET A 39 10.74 18.24 -4.35
CA MET A 39 9.70 17.81 -3.42
C MET A 39 10.13 16.62 -2.56
N PHE A 40 10.94 15.71 -3.13
CA PHE A 40 11.44 14.50 -2.45
C PHE A 40 12.93 14.56 -2.14
N GLN A 41 13.48 15.77 -2.01
CA GLN A 41 14.86 15.97 -1.58
C GLN A 41 15.00 15.60 -0.10
N ARG A 42 16.01 14.78 0.24
CA ARG A 42 16.39 14.50 1.63
C ARG A 42 17.88 14.75 1.80
N ASP A 43 18.20 15.72 2.65
CA ASP A 43 19.57 16.18 2.90
C ASP A 43 20.29 16.50 1.57
N ASN A 44 21.37 15.77 1.26
CA ASN A 44 22.16 15.90 0.03
C ASN A 44 21.76 14.92 -1.09
N HIS A 45 20.71 14.14 -0.89
CA HIS A 45 20.30 13.09 -1.83
C HIS A 45 19.15 13.58 -2.71
N PHE A 46 19.40 13.56 -4.02
CA PHE A 46 18.44 13.92 -5.05
C PHE A 46 17.98 12.65 -5.76
N THR A 47 16.67 12.42 -5.79
CA THR A 47 16.09 11.32 -6.56
C THR A 47 15.10 11.86 -7.58
N THR A 48 15.22 11.40 -8.82
CA THR A 48 14.22 11.60 -9.88
C THR A 48 13.41 10.33 -10.12
N TYR A 49 13.73 9.24 -9.43
CA TYR A 49 13.10 7.94 -9.64
C TYR A 49 11.81 7.81 -8.84
N PHE A 50 10.74 7.42 -9.52
CA PHE A 50 9.47 7.09 -8.91
C PHE A 50 9.27 5.57 -8.88
N SER A 51 9.06 5.01 -7.69
CA SER A 51 8.86 3.57 -7.51
C SER A 51 7.37 3.22 -7.65
N PHE A 52 6.94 2.92 -8.88
CA PHE A 52 5.58 2.46 -9.15
C PHE A 52 5.21 1.19 -8.37
N GLY A 53 6.15 0.27 -8.19
CA GLY A 53 5.95 -0.94 -7.39
C GLY A 53 5.53 -0.63 -5.95
N LYS A 54 6.20 0.32 -5.29
CA LYS A 54 5.85 0.74 -3.92
C LYS A 54 4.50 1.45 -3.86
N LEU A 55 4.16 2.27 -4.86
CA LEU A 55 2.83 2.90 -4.95
C LEU A 55 1.73 1.83 -5.03
N ILE A 56 1.88 0.87 -5.95
CA ILE A 56 0.90 -0.20 -6.16
C ILE A 56 0.76 -1.03 -4.87
N LEU A 57 1.88 -1.41 -4.26
CA LEU A 57 1.89 -2.14 -3.00
C LEU A 57 1.15 -1.38 -1.89
N TRP A 58 1.39 -0.07 -1.78
CA TRP A 58 0.71 0.79 -0.80
C TRP A 58 -0.80 0.81 -1.00
N VAL A 59 -1.27 1.03 -2.24
CA VAL A 59 -2.71 1.04 -2.55
C VAL A 59 -3.34 -0.32 -2.23
N LEU A 60 -2.68 -1.42 -2.60
CA LEU A 60 -3.15 -2.76 -2.30
C LEU A 60 -3.20 -3.03 -0.79
N LEU A 61 -2.22 -2.56 -0.01
CA LEU A 61 -2.22 -2.66 1.45
C LEU A 61 -3.37 -1.87 2.08
N CYS A 62 -3.67 -0.67 1.58
CA CYS A 62 -4.82 0.10 2.03
C CYS A 62 -6.14 -0.63 1.75
N ILE A 63 -6.28 -1.22 0.55
CA ILE A 63 -7.44 -2.06 0.19
C ILE A 63 -7.54 -3.25 1.15
N ALA A 64 -6.41 -3.91 1.42
CA ALA A 64 -6.35 -5.04 2.34
C ALA A 64 -6.82 -4.69 3.74
N GLY A 65 -6.32 -3.57 4.29
CA GLY A 65 -6.72 -3.09 5.61
C GLY A 65 -8.22 -2.79 5.66
N PHE A 66 -8.76 -2.20 4.58
CA PHE A 66 -10.19 -1.93 4.46
C PHE A 66 -11.03 -3.21 4.42
N THR A 67 -10.60 -4.24 3.70
CA THR A 67 -11.35 -5.51 3.55
C THR A 67 -11.09 -6.50 4.69
N TYR A 68 -9.99 -6.36 5.44
CA TYR A 68 -9.66 -7.20 6.59
C TYR A 68 -10.66 -7.02 7.73
N ILE A 69 -10.99 -5.76 8.06
CA ILE A 69 -11.94 -5.43 9.12
C ILE A 69 -13.29 -6.11 8.89
N PRO A 70 -13.99 -5.95 7.75
CA PRO A 70 -15.24 -6.63 7.50
C PRO A 70 -15.08 -8.15 7.49
N MET A 71 -14.01 -8.71 6.90
CA MET A 71 -13.78 -10.17 6.86
C MET A 71 -13.71 -10.79 8.27
N VAL A 72 -12.95 -10.19 9.19
CA VAL A 72 -12.80 -10.74 10.55
C VAL A 72 -14.01 -10.43 11.43
N THR A 73 -14.77 -9.36 11.12
CA THR A 73 -15.99 -8.99 11.83
C THR A 73 -17.28 -9.60 11.24
N MET A 74 -17.20 -10.48 10.23
CA MET A 74 -18.34 -11.15 9.58
C MET A 74 -19.18 -12.09 10.49
N LYS A 75 -19.08 -11.99 11.81
CA LYS A 75 -20.09 -12.56 12.71
C LYS A 75 -21.50 -11.99 12.46
N ASN A 76 -21.61 -10.80 11.86
CA ASN A 76 -22.88 -10.26 11.41
C ASN A 76 -23.27 -10.85 10.06
N ARG A 77 -24.21 -11.81 10.06
CA ARG A 77 -24.88 -12.41 8.87
C ARG A 77 -25.43 -11.39 7.84
N VAL A 78 -25.42 -10.10 8.18
CA VAL A 78 -25.89 -8.98 7.36
C VAL A 78 -24.84 -8.52 6.35
N ARG A 79 -23.53 -8.64 6.62
CA ARG A 79 -22.49 -8.19 5.67
C ARG A 79 -22.21 -9.25 4.62
N ARG A 80 -22.84 -9.13 3.45
CA ARG A 80 -22.64 -10.05 2.30
C ARG A 80 -21.44 -9.72 1.42
N ASN A 81 -20.86 -8.52 1.53
CA ASN A 81 -19.72 -8.09 0.71
C ASN A 81 -18.60 -7.45 1.53
N MET A 82 -17.36 -7.84 1.26
CA MET A 82 -16.15 -7.31 1.90
C MET A 82 -15.77 -5.90 1.42
N PHE A 83 -16.28 -5.47 0.27
CA PHE A 83 -16.03 -4.15 -0.32
C PHE A 83 -17.07 -3.08 0.05
N LEU A 84 -18.15 -3.48 0.74
CA LEU A 84 -19.18 -2.57 1.20
C LEU A 84 -18.81 -1.99 2.57
N SER A 85 -19.01 -0.67 2.72
CA SER A 85 -18.89 -0.01 4.03
C SER A 85 -20.03 -0.42 4.96
N ARG A 86 -19.99 0.02 6.23
CA ARG A 86 -21.07 -0.19 7.21
C ARG A 86 -22.46 0.27 6.72
N TYR A 87 -22.51 1.16 5.74
CA TYR A 87 -23.75 1.71 5.16
C TYR A 87 -24.11 1.08 3.80
N ASP A 88 -23.60 -0.12 3.48
CA ASP A 88 -23.81 -0.80 2.20
C ASP A 88 -23.53 0.10 0.99
N CYS A 89 -22.50 0.93 1.10
CA CYS A 89 -22.09 1.86 0.04
C CYS A 89 -20.63 1.63 -0.35
N TYR A 90 -20.36 1.59 -1.66
CA TYR A 90 -19.01 1.51 -2.22
C TYR A 90 -18.26 2.85 -2.20
N LYS A 91 -18.94 3.95 -1.86
CA LYS A 91 -18.34 5.30 -1.85
C LYS A 91 -17.04 5.35 -1.05
N HIS A 92 -17.01 4.70 0.12
CA HIS A 92 -15.80 4.68 0.96
C HIS A 92 -14.67 3.85 0.36
N PHE A 93 -15.00 2.76 -0.33
CA PHE A 93 -14.01 1.94 -1.03
C PHE A 93 -13.40 2.71 -2.20
N PHE A 94 -14.22 3.33 -3.05
CA PHE A 94 -13.73 4.18 -4.14
C PHE A 94 -12.93 5.38 -3.62
N MET A 95 -13.41 6.03 -2.57
CA MET A 95 -12.70 7.12 -1.92
C MET A 95 -11.33 6.64 -1.40
N LEU A 96 -11.22 5.43 -0.86
CA LEU A 96 -9.95 4.86 -0.44
C LEU A 96 -9.01 4.61 -1.64
N VAL A 97 -9.50 4.06 -2.75
CA VAL A 97 -8.67 3.80 -3.94
C VAL A 97 -8.13 5.11 -4.54
N VAL A 98 -8.89 6.20 -4.46
CA VAL A 98 -8.48 7.52 -4.96
C VAL A 98 -7.58 8.26 -3.97
N ILE A 99 -7.87 8.17 -2.67
CA ILE A 99 -7.12 8.88 -1.62
C ILE A 99 -5.82 8.17 -1.28
N ALA A 100 -5.75 6.84 -1.37
CA ALA A 100 -4.53 6.08 -1.02
C ALA A 100 -3.29 6.53 -1.82
N PRO A 101 -3.36 6.75 -3.15
CA PRO A 101 -2.27 7.38 -3.91
C PRO A 101 -1.91 8.78 -3.41
N VAL A 102 -2.89 9.62 -3.07
CA VAL A 102 -2.63 10.98 -2.56
C VAL A 102 -1.91 10.91 -1.21
N LEU A 103 -2.36 10.03 -0.32
CA LEU A 103 -1.70 9.77 0.96
C LEU A 103 -0.31 9.18 0.79
N TYR A 104 -0.07 8.37 -0.24
CA TYR A 104 1.27 7.90 -0.58
C TYR A 104 2.20 9.10 -0.83
N PHE A 105 1.75 10.08 -1.62
CA PHE A 105 2.49 11.32 -1.89
C PHE A 105 2.72 12.21 -0.68
N ALA A 106 1.80 12.22 0.28
CA ALA A 106 1.97 12.89 1.56
C ALA A 106 2.80 12.08 2.56
N SER A 107 2.96 10.77 2.35
CA SER A 107 3.56 9.88 3.32
C SER A 107 5.09 9.86 3.22
N PRO A 108 5.77 9.59 4.35
CA PRO A 108 7.19 9.25 4.34
C PRO A 108 7.50 7.96 3.55
N ILE A 109 6.52 7.18 3.12
CA ILE A 109 6.77 5.87 2.47
C ILE A 109 7.31 6.06 1.04
N ILE A 110 7.13 7.25 0.46
CA ILE A 110 7.85 7.66 -0.74
C ILE A 110 9.35 7.74 -0.52
N PHE A 111 9.87 7.67 0.70
CA PHE A 111 11.31 7.62 0.92
C PHE A 111 11.93 6.50 0.07
N LEU A 112 12.59 6.97 -0.99
CA LEU A 112 13.20 6.19 -2.02
C LEU A 112 14.50 5.68 -1.44
N ARG A 113 14.66 4.35 -1.50
CA ARG A 113 15.87 3.64 -1.10
C ARG A 113 17.06 4.35 -1.75
N ASP A 114 17.98 4.85 -0.94
CA ASP A 114 19.26 5.30 -1.44
C ASP A 114 19.99 4.07 -2.02
N ARG A 115 20.71 4.23 -3.14
CA ARG A 115 21.66 3.19 -3.58
C ARG A 115 22.74 2.96 -2.51
N MET A 116 23.01 3.96 -1.66
CA MET A 116 23.95 3.82 -0.56
C MET A 116 23.41 3.03 0.64
N ASP A 117 22.09 2.87 0.78
CA ASP A 117 21.50 2.01 1.82
C ASP A 117 21.71 0.51 1.52
N MET A 118 21.94 0.12 0.24
CA MET A 118 22.35 -1.24 -0.11
C MET A 118 23.82 -1.54 0.19
N ARG A 119 24.64 -0.52 0.46
CA ARG A 119 26.08 -0.67 0.69
C ARG A 119 26.46 -0.84 2.17
N LYS A 120 25.52 -0.61 3.08
CA LYS A 120 25.70 -0.81 4.54
C LYS A 120 25.10 -2.12 5.06
N GLY A 121 24.56 -2.95 4.17
CA GLY A 121 23.92 -4.24 4.49
C GLY A 121 24.55 -5.45 3.80
N CYS A 122 25.80 -5.33 3.33
CA CYS A 122 26.67 -6.45 2.97
C CYS A 122 28.04 -6.20 3.59
#